data_AF-A0A2P4UPD8-F1
#
_entry.id   AF-A0A2P4UPD8-F1
#
_cell.length_a   1.000
_cell.length_b   1.000
_cell.length_c   1.000
_cell.angle_alpha   90.00
_cell.angle_beta   90.00
_cell.angle_gamma   90.00
#
_symmetry.space_group_name_H-M   'P 1'
#
loop_
_entity.id
_entity.type
_entity.pdbx_description
1 polymer ?
#
loop_
_entity_poly.entity_id
_entity_poly.type
_entity_poly.pdbx_seq_one_letter_code
_entity_poly.pdbx_strand_id
1 'polypeptide(L)' 'MYVCVCHAVTEDDVRGHMARGACRTVRDVKAACGMKPGCGSCTRRLACLLGEQRDEHPAGSEPVPAVAG' A
#
# COMPACT_ATOMS: atom_id res chain seq x y z
N MET A 1 -11.38 -0.58 -6.36
CA MET A 1 -12.04 -1.74 -5.72
C MET A 1 -11.66 -1.79 -4.24
N TYR A 2 -12.47 -2.39 -3.36
CA TYR A 2 -12.06 -2.62 -1.96
C TYR A 2 -11.01 -3.72 -1.87
N VAL A 3 -9.90 -3.42 -1.19
CA VAL A 3 -8.88 -4.40 -0.79
C VAL A 3 -9.23 -5.03 0.55
N CYS A 4 -9.78 -4.25 1.49
CA CYS A 4 -10.23 -4.73 2.79
C CYS A 4 -11.60 -4.16 3.15
N VAL A 5 -12.60 -5.03 3.21
CA VAL A 5 -13.97 -4.63 3.60
C VAL A 5 -14.09 -4.32 5.10
N CYS A 6 -13.32 -4.98 5.97
CA CYS A 6 -13.37 -4.76 7.42
C CYS A 6 -12.99 -3.32 7.82
N HIS A 7 -12.12 -2.69 7.03
CA HIS A 7 -11.60 -1.35 7.30
C HIS A 7 -11.92 -0.36 6.18
N ALA A 8 -12.79 -0.73 5.24
CA ALA A 8 -13.17 0.09 4.09
C ALA A 8 -11.98 0.65 3.29
N VAL A 9 -10.92 -0.15 3.12
CA VAL A 9 -9.72 0.27 2.38
C VAL A 9 -9.82 -0.15 0.93
N THR A 10 -9.58 0.78 0.03
CA THR A 10 -9.61 0.61 -1.42
C THR A 10 -8.22 0.38 -2.01
N GLU A 11 -8.17 -0.07 -3.27
CA GLU A 11 -6.92 -0.17 -4.03
C GLU A 11 -6.26 1.20 -4.22
N ASP A 12 -7.05 2.26 -4.32
CA ASP A 12 -6.55 3.62 -4.49
C ASP A 12 -5.81 4.08 -3.23
N ASP A 13 -6.40 3.86 -2.04
CA ASP A 13 -5.75 4.12 -0.75
C ASP A 13 -4.39 3.39 -0.66
N VAL A 14 -4.38 2.10 -1.01
CA VAL A 14 -3.16 1.28 -0.98
C VAL A 14 -2.10 1.83 -1.94
N ARG A 15 -2.48 2.12 -3.19
CA ARG A 15 -1.56 2.67 -4.20
C ARG A 15 -1.05 4.06 -3.82
N GLY A 16 -1.89 4.90 -3.22
CA GLY A 16 -1.49 6.21 -2.70
C GLY A 16 -0.42 6.10 -1.61
N HIS A 17 -0.56 5.16 -0.67
CA HIS A 17 0.46 4.92 0.36
C HIS A 17 1.76 4.31 -0.20
N MET A 18 1.65 3.44 -1.20
CA MET A 18 2.79 2.86 -1.92
C MET A 18 3.58 3.91 -2.72
N ALA A 19 2.88 4.79 -3.45
CA ALA A 19 3.47 5.84 -4.29
C ALA A 19 4.26 6.89 -3.49
N ARG A 20 3.89 7.13 -2.23
CA ARG A 20 4.65 8.00 -1.31
C ARG A 20 5.99 7.40 -0.86
N GLY A 21 6.35 6.20 -1.33
CA GLY A 21 7.58 5.51 -0.99
C GLY A 21 7.59 4.89 0.42
N ALA A 22 6.53 5.10 1.20
CA ALA A 22 6.47 4.72 2.62
C ALA A 22 6.16 3.22 2.85
N CYS A 23 5.59 2.53 1.86
CA CYS A 23 5.17 1.13 2.02
C CYS A 23 5.99 0.20 1.11
N ARG A 24 6.62 -0.81 1.70
CA ARG A 24 7.35 -1.88 0.98
C ARG A 24 6.87 -3.28 1.34
N THR A 25 6.10 -3.39 2.42
CA THR A 25 5.56 -4.64 2.94
C THR A 25 4.05 -4.53 3.21
N VAL A 26 3.37 -5.67 3.30
CA VAL A 26 1.94 -5.72 3.65
C VAL A 26 1.69 -5.08 5.02
N ARG A 27 2.64 -5.23 5.95
CA ARG A 27 2.57 -4.64 7.28
C ARG A 27 2.60 -3.11 7.21
N ASP A 28 3.45 -2.55 6.37
CA ASP A 28 3.55 -1.09 6.20
C ASP A 28 2.23 -0.52 5.68
N VAL A 29 1.65 -1.17 4.66
CA VAL A 29 0.34 -0.74 4.11
C VAL A 29 -0.75 -0.82 5.18
N LYS A 30 -0.82 -1.92 5.93
CA LYS A 30 -1.80 -2.07 7.02
C LYS A 30 -1.64 -0.96 8.06
N ALA A 31 -0.41 -0.64 8.44
CA ALA A 31 -0.12 0.43 9.40
C ALA A 31 -0.47 1.82 8.85
N ALA A 32 -0.09 2.11 7.60
CA ALA A 32 -0.34 3.40 6.94
C ALA A 32 -1.83 3.66 6.72
N CYS A 33 -2.61 2.62 6.42
CA CYS A 33 -4.07 2.69 6.32
C CYS A 33 -4.79 2.67 7.70
N GLY A 34 -4.06 2.58 8.82
CA GLY A 34 -4.67 2.50 10.15
C GLY A 34 -5.49 1.22 10.39
N MET A 35 -5.18 0.12 9.67
CA MET A 35 -5.91 -1.14 9.82
C MET A 35 -5.65 -1.76 11.19
N LYS A 36 -6.73 -2.15 11.86
CA LYS A 36 -6.68 -2.97 13.07
C LYS A 36 -6.65 -4.46 12.69
N PRO A 37 -6.36 -5.38 13.63
CA PRO A 37 -6.53 -6.80 13.37
C PRO A 37 -7.96 -7.13 12.89
N GLY A 38 -8.08 -8.02 11.92
CA GLY A 38 -9.35 -8.41 11.28
C GLY A 38 -9.29 -9.81 10.68
N CYS A 39 -10.18 -10.14 9.74
CA CYS A 39 -10.27 -11.49 9.17
C CYS A 39 -9.07 -11.92 8.31
N GLY A 40 -8.23 -10.96 7.88
CA GLY A 40 -6.98 -11.22 7.18
C GLY A 40 -7.08 -11.54 5.68
N SER A 41 -8.29 -11.62 5.10
CA SER A 41 -8.50 -11.97 3.68
C SER A 41 -7.81 -11.02 2.69
N CYS A 42 -7.61 -9.75 3.07
CA CYS A 42 -6.92 -8.73 2.28
C CYS A 42 -5.41 -9.00 2.09
N THR A 43 -4.80 -9.86 2.92
CA THR A 43 -3.34 -10.02 2.99
C THR A 43 -2.74 -10.50 1.67
N ARG A 44 -3.38 -11.46 0.99
CA ARG A 44 -2.90 -11.98 -0.30
C ARG A 44 -3.01 -10.93 -1.41
N ARG A 45 -4.10 -10.16 -1.44
CA ARG A 45 -4.30 -9.08 -2.41
C ARG A 45 -3.27 -7.96 -2.21
N LEU A 46 -3.02 -7.57 -0.97
CA LEU A 46 -1.98 -6.60 -0.63
C LEU A 46 -0.58 -7.04 -1.08
N ALA A 47 -0.24 -8.33 -0.90
CA ALA A 47 1.04 -8.87 -1.35
C ALA A 47 1.16 -8.83 -2.89
N CYS A 48 0.06 -9.08 -3.62
CA CYS A 48 -0.01 -8.97 -5.08
C CYS A 48 0.29 -7.55 -5.54
N LEU A 49 -0.41 -6.56 -4.97
CA LEU A 49 -0.24 -5.12 -5.25
C LEU A 49 1.20 -4.64 -5.04
N LEU A 50 1.85 -5.12 -3.98
CA LEU A 50 3.25 -4.82 -3.72
C LEU A 50 4.21 -5.50 -4.71
N GLY A 51 3.85 -6.69 -5.22
CA GLY A 51 4.61 -7.38 -6.26
C GLY A 51 4.52 -6.64 -7.59
N GLU A 52 3.30 -6.27 -7.99
CA GLU A 52 3.01 -5.49 -9.20
C GLU A 52 3.74 -4.14 -9.17
N GLN A 53 3.69 -3.42 -8.04
CA GLN A 53 4.40 -2.14 -7.87
C GLN A 53 5.93 -2.27 -7.95
N ARG A 54 6.52 -3.45 -7.70
CA ARG A 54 7.97 -3.70 -7.87
C ARG A 54 8.32 -3.99 -9.32
N ASP A 55 7.41 -4.61 -10.07
CA ASP A 55 7.57 -4.88 -11.49
C ASP A 55 7.39 -3.59 -12.32
N GLU A 56 6.41 -2.75 -11.95
CA GLU A 56 6.12 -1.46 -12.58
C GLU A 56 7.17 -0.37 -12.30
N HIS A 57 7.97 -0.51 -11.24
CA HIS A 57 9.05 0.41 -10.90
C HIS A 57 10.41 -0.27 -11.04
N PRO A 58 11.07 -0.19 -12.22
CA PRO A 58 12.49 -0.50 -12.28
C PRO A 58 13.22 0.48 -11.33
N ALA A 59 14.15 -0.04 -10.54
CA ALA A 59 14.92 0.72 -9.55
C ALA A 59 15.52 1.99 -10.18
N GLY A 60 14.88 3.15 -9.99
CA GLY A 60 15.35 4.39 -10.62
C GLY A 60 14.43 5.60 -10.62
N SER A 61 13.22 5.56 -10.07
CA SER A 61 12.41 6.79 -9.90
C SER A 61 12.72 7.43 -8.55
N GLU A 62 13.24 8.64 -8.64
CA GLU A 62 13.70 9.47 -7.53
C GLU A 62 12.62 9.71 -6.47
N PRO A 63 12.99 9.87 -5.18
CA PRO A 63 12.05 10.14 -4.11
C PRO A 63 11.27 11.42 -4.36
N VAL A 64 9.94 11.34 -4.29
CA VAL A 64 9.04 12.50 -4.29
C VAL A 64 9.48 13.44 -3.15
N PRO A 65 9.76 14.73 -3.40
CA PRO A 65 10.16 15.64 -2.34
C PRO A 65 9.04 15.74 -1.32
N ALA A 66 9.38 15.50 -0.05
CA ALA A 66 8.48 15.74 1.08
C ALA A 66 8.04 17.20 1.00
N VAL A 67 6.76 17.44 0.70
CA VAL A 67 6.18 18.78 0.75
C VAL A 67 6.23 19.24 2.21
N ALA A 68 7.15 20.13 2.52
CA ALA A 68 7.20 20.83 3.79
C ALA A 68 6.06 21.86 3.80
N GLY A 69 5.14 21.71 4.74
CA GLY A 69 4.05 22.64 5.05
C GLY A 69 3.83 22.64 6.56
#